data_AF-A0A534XCL1-F1
#
_entry.id   AF-A0A534XCL1-F1
#
_cell.length_a   1.000
_cell.length_b   1.000
_cell.length_c   1.000
_cell.angle_alpha   90.00
_cell.angle_beta   90.00
_cell.angle_gamma   90.00
#
_symmetry.space_group_name_H-M   'P 1'
#
loop_
_entity.id
_entity.type
_entity.pdbx_description
1 polymer ?
#
loop_
_entity_poly.entity_id
_entity_poly.type
_entity_poly.pdbx_seq_one_letter_code
_entity_poly.pdbx_strand_id
1 'polypeptide(L)'
;MPEMPAPTTRTSRCSGVTRHLYHGIRHRSQQMSRRHGASGEVSVRVFSVRNVGDDRPRARRTWMLGVAAGGVAVTLATLAIRAPALHAKGGEAPRESAFATTDTAIPDDTVLLEQLTKAIDLRRREDFDRMLDASDPGELVEHATLSDAALDRHVIGIDTLFIVGDELFGYPFRPENGWGSGGTDRSAIGYTPRLRRVHLGAAGGPDAFACFSCHSKGGPDGAGTQTQNAFMRGDGERTRAADQRNPPQVLGLGPIACLAREMSAELRAETDAARSRAKAEKRPVEQALTTKGVSFGRITAEPDGTLDTGAVEGIDPDLTVRPFGWKGHQATLRDIAEESLHIHQGLLSNRIQLAVRDGTLDAGPYGRGPWYDVDEDGVSLEIQPSMLTTVVGYLAQLEVPTMRPPRDPGLLDAWAAGRIRFDEIGCAGCHVPTLELEETKLDARQDPDPNRPAFVIDVAKDGDGPKIEPKYAGPKTPYLVHLFSDLKRHDMGEALATPSAQGTIPARVFLTRPLWGLADTAPYLHDGRAPTVHEAIVLHGGEATAARDAYLALDDQGRASVRVFLTSLSREPKLFVP
;
A
#
# COMPACT_ATOMS: atom_id res chain seq x y z
N MET A 1 -59.30 -8.17 3.91
CA MET A 1 -58.80 -7.73 2.60
C MET A 1 -57.91 -6.51 2.80
N PRO A 2 -56.62 -6.55 2.45
CA PRO A 2 -55.63 -7.53 2.90
C PRO A 2 -54.60 -6.88 3.87
N GLU A 3 -53.99 -7.73 4.68
CA GLU A 3 -52.92 -7.45 5.64
C GLU A 3 -51.60 -7.13 4.92
N MET A 4 -50.84 -6.15 5.44
CA MET A 4 -49.48 -5.87 5.00
C MET A 4 -48.49 -6.74 5.80
N PRO A 5 -47.54 -7.45 5.16
CA PRO A 5 -46.58 -8.28 5.86
C PRO A 5 -45.39 -7.45 6.39
N ALA A 6 -44.87 -7.88 7.55
CA ALA A 6 -43.67 -7.38 8.20
C ALA A 6 -42.39 -7.60 7.35
N PRO A 7 -41.35 -6.76 7.50
CA PRO A 7 -40.11 -6.88 6.74
C PRO A 7 -39.32 -8.12 7.18
N THR A 8 -39.06 -9.02 6.23
CA THR A 8 -38.17 -10.17 6.41
C THR A 8 -36.71 -9.72 6.31
N THR A 9 -35.97 -9.89 7.40
CA THR A 9 -34.51 -9.82 7.44
C THR A 9 -33.92 -10.90 6.54
N ARG A 10 -33.32 -10.49 5.42
CA ARG A 10 -32.62 -11.37 4.49
C ARG A 10 -31.17 -11.51 4.95
N THR A 11 -30.88 -12.51 5.76
CA THR A 11 -29.51 -12.96 6.03
C THR A 11 -28.86 -13.41 4.72
N SER A 12 -27.78 -12.74 4.31
CA SER A 12 -26.97 -13.13 3.16
C SER A 12 -26.29 -14.47 3.45
N ARG A 13 -26.53 -15.46 2.60
CA ARG A 13 -25.80 -16.74 2.62
C ARG A 13 -24.46 -16.56 1.92
N CYS A 14 -23.47 -15.99 2.61
CA CYS A 14 -22.05 -16.09 2.26
C CYS A 14 -21.47 -17.41 2.79
N SER A 15 -21.82 -18.54 2.18
CA SER A 15 -21.14 -19.82 2.49
C SER A 15 -21.19 -20.86 1.36
N GLY A 16 -21.74 -20.52 0.19
CA GLY A 16 -22.01 -21.48 -0.88
C GLY A 16 -21.04 -21.47 -2.06
N VAL A 17 -20.34 -20.36 -2.29
CA VAL A 17 -19.55 -20.17 -3.53
C VAL A 17 -18.20 -20.88 -3.46
N THR A 18 -17.58 -20.97 -2.28
CA THR A 18 -16.28 -21.63 -2.07
C THR A 18 -16.34 -23.14 -2.32
N ARG A 19 -17.50 -23.81 -2.12
CA ARG A 19 -17.63 -25.26 -2.33
C ARG A 19 -17.67 -25.68 -3.81
N HIS A 20 -18.08 -24.79 -4.71
CA HIS A 20 -18.26 -25.18 -6.12
C HIS A 20 -16.97 -25.16 -6.93
N LEU A 21 -16.00 -24.31 -6.58
CA LEU A 21 -14.64 -24.38 -7.13
C LEU A 21 -13.91 -25.66 -6.67
N TYR A 22 -14.14 -26.09 -5.42
CA TYR A 22 -13.49 -27.27 -4.82
C TYR A 22 -13.89 -28.62 -5.42
N HIS A 23 -15.09 -28.77 -5.98
CA HIS A 23 -15.51 -30.04 -6.61
C HIS A 23 -15.02 -30.21 -8.06
N GLY A 24 -14.76 -29.10 -8.78
CA GLY A 24 -14.26 -29.14 -10.16
C GLY A 24 -12.82 -29.65 -10.26
N ILE A 25 -11.99 -29.37 -9.26
CA ILE A 25 -10.55 -29.69 -9.27
C ILE A 25 -10.29 -31.16 -8.93
N ARG A 26 -11.06 -31.77 -8.01
CA ARG A 26 -10.97 -33.21 -7.70
C ARG A 26 -11.24 -34.12 -8.91
N HIS A 27 -12.09 -33.69 -9.85
CA HIS A 27 -12.42 -34.50 -11.02
C HIS A 27 -11.31 -34.48 -12.10
N ARG A 28 -10.51 -33.41 -12.18
CA ARG A 28 -9.37 -33.33 -13.12
C ARG A 28 -8.16 -34.15 -12.64
N SER A 29 -7.84 -34.15 -11.34
CA SER A 29 -6.69 -34.92 -10.83
C SER A 29 -6.92 -36.45 -10.92
N GLN A 30 -8.16 -36.92 -10.73
CA GLN A 30 -8.50 -38.34 -10.91
C GLN A 30 -8.49 -38.81 -12.37
N GLN A 31 -8.68 -37.91 -13.35
CA GLN A 31 -8.59 -38.26 -14.77
C GLN A 31 -7.15 -38.34 -15.28
N MET A 32 -6.21 -37.57 -14.73
CA MET A 32 -4.79 -37.67 -15.09
C MET A 32 -4.10 -38.89 -14.47
N SER A 33 -4.49 -39.32 -13.26
CA SER A 33 -3.92 -40.50 -12.59
C SER A 33 -4.25 -41.84 -13.27
N ARG A 34 -5.24 -41.89 -14.19
CA ARG A 34 -5.63 -43.13 -14.90
C ARG A 34 -4.90 -43.39 -16.22
N ARG A 35 -3.96 -42.53 -16.65
CA ARG A 35 -3.31 -42.67 -17.97
C ARG A 35 -1.87 -43.20 -17.98
N HIS A 36 -1.25 -43.46 -16.84
CA HIS A 36 0.10 -44.06 -16.81
C HIS A 36 0.12 -45.28 -15.88
N GLY A 37 -0.36 -46.41 -16.41
CA GLY A 37 -0.13 -47.72 -15.82
C GLY A 37 1.19 -48.29 -16.31
N ALA A 38 2.19 -48.34 -15.44
CA ALA A 38 3.30 -49.27 -15.52
C ALA A 38 3.67 -49.72 -14.11
N SER A 39 3.38 -50.99 -13.83
CA SER A 39 3.66 -51.70 -12.60
C SER A 39 5.18 -51.81 -12.36
N GLY A 40 5.63 -51.35 -11.20
CA GLY A 40 6.95 -51.67 -10.65
C GLY A 40 6.89 -51.63 -9.14
N GLU A 41 6.95 -52.79 -8.49
CA GLU A 41 7.15 -52.90 -7.05
C GLU A 41 8.50 -52.27 -6.67
N VAL A 42 8.48 -51.27 -5.79
CA VAL A 42 9.69 -50.77 -5.13
C VAL A 42 9.61 -51.13 -3.65
N SER A 43 10.38 -52.15 -3.26
CA SER A 43 10.59 -52.56 -1.88
C SER A 43 11.34 -51.47 -1.10
N VAL A 44 10.75 -50.96 -0.03
CA VAL A 44 11.43 -50.04 0.90
C VAL A 44 12.36 -50.85 1.82
N ARG A 45 13.68 -50.73 1.62
CA ARG A 45 14.68 -51.19 2.59
C ARG A 45 15.04 -50.03 3.52
N VAL A 46 14.67 -50.18 4.78
CA VAL A 46 15.08 -49.29 5.87
C VAL A 46 16.56 -49.55 6.18
N PHE A 47 17.42 -48.54 5.96
CA PHE A 47 18.81 -48.58 6.43
C PHE A 47 18.92 -47.90 7.79
N SER A 48 19.21 -48.71 8.81
CA SER A 48 19.60 -48.29 10.16
C SER A 48 21.06 -47.83 10.15
N VAL A 49 21.33 -46.56 10.47
CA VAL A 49 22.70 -46.07 10.69
C VAL A 49 23.18 -46.53 12.06
N ARG A 50 24.17 -47.44 12.09
CA ARG A 50 24.94 -47.81 13.28
C ARG A 50 26.17 -46.90 13.39
N ASN A 51 26.37 -46.35 14.58
CA ASN A 51 27.65 -45.79 15.00
C ASN A 51 28.74 -46.87 14.98
N VAL A 52 29.89 -46.55 14.37
CA VAL A 52 31.14 -47.30 14.47
C VAL A 52 32.26 -46.29 14.70
N GLY A 53 32.92 -46.41 15.85
CA GLY A 53 34.25 -45.85 16.06
C GLY A 53 35.31 -46.93 15.85
N ASP A 54 36.53 -46.53 15.51
CA ASP A 54 37.76 -47.08 16.11
C ASP A 54 39.02 -46.29 15.67
N ASP A 55 39.85 -45.92 16.67
CA ASP A 55 41.32 -46.13 16.80
C ASP A 55 42.26 -46.01 15.56
N ARG A 56 43.46 -45.40 15.52
CA ARG A 56 44.60 -45.04 16.45
C ARG A 56 45.73 -44.39 15.57
N PRO A 57 46.98 -44.05 15.99
CA PRO A 57 47.67 -44.15 17.29
C PRO A 57 48.42 -42.86 17.78
N ARG A 58 49.01 -43.04 18.98
CA ARG A 58 49.77 -42.15 19.87
C ARG A 58 51.01 -41.42 19.28
N ALA A 59 51.25 -40.21 19.79
CA ALA A 59 52.59 -39.75 20.17
C ALA A 59 52.53 -38.93 21.48
N ARG A 60 53.34 -39.35 22.47
CA ARG A 60 53.49 -38.77 23.81
C ARG A 60 54.37 -37.53 23.78
N ARG A 61 54.01 -36.51 24.55
CA ARG A 61 54.96 -35.64 25.29
C ARG A 61 54.23 -34.99 26.48
N THR A 62 54.54 -35.48 27.68
CA THR A 62 54.27 -34.83 28.97
C THR A 62 55.53 -34.11 29.45
N TRP A 63 55.36 -32.96 30.11
CA TRP A 63 55.97 -32.46 31.37
C TRP A 63 55.51 -30.99 31.52
N MET A 64 54.48 -30.71 32.33
CA MET A 64 54.51 -30.19 33.72
C MET A 64 54.99 -28.74 33.88
N LEU A 65 54.08 -27.88 34.35
CA LEU A 65 54.22 -26.71 35.25
C LEU A 65 52.91 -25.90 35.11
N GLY A 66 52.19 -25.45 36.13
CA GLY A 66 52.30 -25.48 37.58
C GLY A 66 50.99 -24.89 38.12
N VAL A 67 50.56 -25.38 39.28
CA VAL A 67 49.35 -24.93 39.99
C VAL A 67 49.57 -23.52 40.55
N ALA A 68 48.63 -22.61 40.29
CA ALA A 68 48.42 -21.42 41.12
C ALA A 68 46.91 -21.23 41.32
N ALA A 69 46.48 -21.48 42.55
CA ALA A 69 45.13 -21.27 43.02
C ALA A 69 44.88 -19.78 43.24
N GLY A 70 43.74 -19.27 42.78
CA GLY A 70 43.24 -17.93 43.07
C GLY A 70 41.73 -17.93 42.91
N GLY A 71 41.03 -18.03 44.04
CA GLY A 71 39.57 -18.03 44.09
C GLY A 71 38.98 -16.63 43.87
N VAL A 72 37.84 -16.58 43.20
CA VAL A 72 36.88 -15.48 43.28
C VAL A 72 35.51 -16.10 43.48
N ALA A 73 34.91 -15.84 44.64
CA ALA A 73 33.57 -16.24 44.99
C ALA A 73 32.54 -15.36 44.27
N VAL A 74 31.55 -15.98 43.62
CA VAL A 74 30.37 -15.31 43.07
C VAL A 74 29.23 -15.49 44.07
N THR A 75 28.86 -14.41 44.75
CA THR A 75 27.67 -14.33 45.61
C THR A 75 26.40 -14.24 44.76
N LEU A 76 25.59 -15.29 44.78
CA LEU A 76 24.20 -15.30 44.32
C LEU A 76 23.29 -14.86 45.47
N ALA A 77 22.70 -13.67 45.36
CA ALA A 77 21.67 -13.19 46.27
C ALA A 77 20.29 -13.67 45.81
N THR A 78 19.71 -14.64 46.52
CA THR A 78 18.32 -15.05 46.39
C THR A 78 17.44 -14.19 47.30
N LEU A 79 16.67 -13.27 46.72
CA LEU A 79 15.66 -12.51 47.46
C LEU A 79 14.34 -13.28 47.47
N ALA A 80 14.07 -13.99 48.57
CA ALA A 80 12.78 -14.61 48.83
C ALA A 80 11.82 -13.58 49.42
N ILE A 81 10.79 -13.17 48.68
CA ILE A 81 9.71 -12.32 49.21
C ILE A 81 8.65 -13.22 49.83
N ARG A 82 8.51 -13.10 51.17
CA ARG A 82 7.40 -13.66 51.96
C ARG A 82 6.12 -12.90 51.66
N ALA A 83 5.05 -13.59 51.25
CA ALA A 83 3.70 -13.05 51.22
C ALA A 83 3.09 -13.09 52.64
N PRO A 84 2.47 -12.00 53.14
CA PRO A 84 1.66 -12.06 54.35
C PRO A 84 0.24 -12.52 54.01
N ALA A 85 -0.23 -13.55 54.73
CA ALA A 85 -1.63 -13.95 54.74
C ALA A 85 -2.43 -12.92 55.55
N LEU A 86 -3.38 -12.23 54.92
CA LEU A 86 -4.39 -11.42 55.60
C LEU A 86 -5.76 -12.05 55.34
N HIS A 87 -6.42 -12.42 56.45
CA HIS A 87 -7.80 -12.87 56.52
C HIS A 87 -8.77 -11.82 55.96
N ALA A 88 -9.64 -12.22 55.03
CA ALA A 88 -10.80 -11.45 54.64
C ALA A 88 -12.03 -11.92 55.44
N LYS A 89 -12.61 -11.02 56.25
CA LYS A 89 -13.98 -11.12 56.74
C LYS A 89 -14.75 -9.89 56.25
N GLY A 90 -15.85 -10.14 55.54
CA GLY A 90 -17.06 -9.32 55.59
C GLY A 90 -17.14 -8.11 54.65
N GLY A 91 -17.88 -8.28 53.55
CA GLY A 91 -18.86 -7.35 53.01
C GLY A 91 -18.46 -5.91 52.70
N GLU A 92 -18.15 -5.63 51.44
CA GLU A 92 -18.37 -4.30 50.84
C GLU A 92 -18.76 -4.51 49.37
N ALA A 93 -19.78 -3.78 48.91
CA ALA A 93 -20.32 -3.81 47.55
C ALA A 93 -19.20 -3.58 46.50
N PRO A 94 -19.33 -4.08 45.25
CA PRO A 94 -18.26 -3.92 44.28
C PRO A 94 -18.06 -2.43 44.00
N ARG A 95 -16.93 -1.90 44.46
CA ARG A 95 -16.40 -0.63 43.97
C ARG A 95 -16.08 -0.84 42.50
N GLU A 96 -16.90 -0.26 41.62
CA GLU A 96 -16.51 -0.03 40.23
C GLU A 96 -15.15 0.68 40.25
N SER A 97 -14.17 0.07 39.57
CA SER A 97 -12.88 0.69 39.39
C SER A 97 -13.09 1.97 38.56
N ALA A 98 -12.78 3.12 39.13
CA ALA A 98 -12.77 4.42 38.45
C ALA A 98 -11.71 4.53 37.32
N PHE A 99 -11.19 3.40 36.85
CA PHE A 99 -10.23 3.24 35.74
C PHE A 99 -10.68 2.20 34.71
N ALA A 100 -11.88 1.61 34.85
CA ALA A 100 -12.48 0.85 33.77
C ALA A 100 -13.16 1.81 32.78
N THR A 101 -12.36 2.46 31.94
CA THR A 101 -12.89 3.13 30.75
C THR A 101 -13.43 2.04 29.83
N THR A 102 -14.72 2.04 29.55
CA THR A 102 -15.46 1.04 28.75
C THR A 102 -15.10 1.04 27.26
N ASP A 103 -13.89 1.47 26.91
CA ASP A 103 -13.49 1.66 25.52
C ASP A 103 -12.02 1.31 25.23
N THR A 104 -11.52 0.30 25.94
CA THR A 104 -10.93 -0.87 25.28
C THR A 104 -12.05 -1.80 24.79
N ALA A 105 -13.09 -1.28 24.12
CA ALA A 105 -14.14 -2.14 23.60
C ALA A 105 -13.51 -2.99 22.51
N ILE A 106 -13.02 -4.16 22.92
CA ILE A 106 -13.22 -5.44 22.25
C ILE A 106 -14.42 -5.20 21.33
N PRO A 107 -14.23 -5.12 19.98
CA PRO A 107 -15.37 -5.06 19.08
C PRO A 107 -16.40 -6.06 19.57
N ASP A 108 -17.70 -5.71 19.54
CA ASP A 108 -18.78 -6.60 20.01
C ASP A 108 -18.39 -8.05 19.72
N ASP A 109 -18.51 -8.96 20.70
CA ASP A 109 -18.04 -10.34 20.60
C ASP A 109 -18.33 -10.94 19.21
N THR A 110 -19.45 -10.58 18.61
CA THR A 110 -19.83 -10.91 17.22
C THR A 110 -18.83 -10.43 16.15
N VAL A 111 -18.46 -9.14 16.15
CA VAL A 111 -17.48 -8.54 15.23
C VAL A 111 -16.09 -9.11 15.45
N LEU A 112 -15.66 -9.29 16.71
CA LEU A 112 -14.38 -9.93 17.00
C LEU A 112 -14.34 -11.40 16.58
N LEU A 113 -15.42 -12.15 16.83
CA LEU A 113 -15.55 -13.52 16.35
C LEU A 113 -15.49 -13.58 14.83
N GLU A 114 -16.12 -12.63 14.14
CA GLU A 114 -16.03 -12.52 12.68
C GLU A 114 -14.61 -12.22 12.22
N GLN A 115 -13.94 -11.21 12.81
CA GLN A 115 -12.55 -10.88 12.49
C GLN A 115 -11.59 -12.03 12.79
N LEU A 116 -11.75 -12.71 13.93
CA LEU A 116 -10.98 -13.88 14.31
C LEU A 116 -11.23 -15.04 13.35
N THR A 117 -12.48 -15.28 12.97
CA THR A 117 -12.83 -16.32 11.99
C THR A 117 -12.17 -16.01 10.65
N LYS A 118 -12.29 -14.77 10.15
CA LYS A 118 -11.63 -14.33 8.90
C LYS A 118 -10.11 -14.51 8.97
N ALA A 119 -9.48 -14.09 10.05
CA ALA A 119 -8.03 -14.20 10.22
C ALA A 119 -7.56 -15.66 10.31
N ILE A 120 -8.29 -16.53 11.00
CA ILE A 120 -8.00 -17.98 11.03
C ILE A 120 -8.20 -18.61 9.65
N ASP A 121 -9.25 -18.23 8.94
CA ASP A 121 -9.55 -18.77 7.60
C ASP A 121 -8.49 -18.35 6.58
N LEU A 122 -8.05 -17.09 6.64
CA LEU A 122 -6.92 -16.58 5.85
C LEU A 122 -5.66 -17.38 6.16
N ARG A 123 -5.27 -17.48 7.44
CA ARG A 123 -4.07 -18.21 7.83
C ARG A 123 -4.09 -19.68 7.41
N ARG A 124 -5.25 -20.34 7.47
CA ARG A 124 -5.39 -21.73 7.00
C ARG A 124 -5.20 -21.87 5.49
N ARG A 125 -5.59 -20.87 4.70
CA ARG A 125 -5.38 -20.85 3.24
C ARG A 125 -3.91 -20.63 2.94
N GLU A 126 -3.30 -19.61 3.52
CA GLU A 126 -1.87 -19.34 3.38
C GLU A 126 -1.02 -20.55 3.77
N ASP A 127 -1.35 -21.22 4.89
CA ASP A 127 -0.68 -22.44 5.32
C ASP A 127 -0.88 -23.59 4.33
N PHE A 128 -2.08 -23.75 3.78
CA PHE A 128 -2.38 -24.76 2.77
C PHE A 128 -1.63 -24.50 1.46
N ASP A 129 -1.68 -23.28 0.93
CA ASP A 129 -1.05 -22.90 -0.33
C ASP A 129 0.47 -22.99 -0.23
N ARG A 130 1.05 -22.61 0.93
CA ARG A 130 2.47 -22.83 1.21
C ARG A 130 2.85 -24.31 1.21
N MET A 131 2.02 -25.17 1.79
CA MET A 131 2.29 -26.62 1.81
C MET A 131 2.09 -27.25 0.43
N LEU A 132 1.12 -26.75 -0.35
CA LEU A 132 0.89 -27.18 -1.71
C LEU A 132 2.07 -26.82 -2.61
N ASP A 133 2.54 -25.57 -2.56
CA ASP A 133 3.69 -25.12 -3.33
C ASP A 133 5.01 -25.79 -2.89
N ALA A 134 5.15 -26.12 -1.60
CA ALA A 134 6.27 -26.94 -1.14
C ALA A 134 6.23 -28.37 -1.72
N SER A 135 5.04 -28.87 -2.06
CA SER A 135 4.87 -30.19 -2.69
C SER A 135 4.98 -30.16 -4.22
N ASP A 136 4.54 -29.06 -4.84
CA ASP A 136 4.55 -28.83 -6.28
C ASP A 136 4.94 -27.36 -6.57
N PRO A 137 6.25 -27.09 -6.75
CA PRO A 137 6.76 -25.73 -6.90
C PRO A 137 6.13 -24.98 -8.07
N GLY A 138 5.53 -23.82 -7.79
CA GLY A 138 4.85 -22.99 -8.80
C GLY A 138 3.32 -22.94 -8.63
N GLU A 139 2.73 -23.83 -7.83
CA GLU A 139 1.28 -23.79 -7.55
C GLU A 139 0.84 -22.47 -6.89
N LEU A 140 1.70 -21.85 -6.07
CA LEU A 140 1.34 -20.61 -5.37
C LEU A 140 1.04 -19.46 -6.35
N VAL A 141 1.81 -19.34 -7.44
CA VAL A 141 1.57 -18.25 -8.42
C VAL A 141 0.33 -18.52 -9.25
N GLU A 142 -0.07 -19.78 -9.46
CA GLU A 142 -1.33 -20.10 -10.14
C GLU A 142 -2.55 -19.68 -9.32
N HIS A 143 -2.46 -19.76 -7.98
CA HIS A 143 -3.51 -19.28 -7.07
C HIS A 143 -3.50 -17.76 -6.90
N ALA A 144 -2.33 -17.12 -7.04
CA ALA A 144 -2.15 -15.68 -6.95
C ALA A 144 -2.39 -14.94 -8.28
N THR A 145 -2.75 -15.63 -9.36
CA THR A 145 -2.90 -14.98 -10.68
C THR A 145 -4.16 -15.43 -11.42
N LEU A 146 -4.54 -14.63 -12.42
CA LEU A 146 -5.68 -14.91 -13.29
C LEU A 146 -5.21 -14.84 -14.75
N SER A 147 -5.73 -15.73 -15.59
CA SER A 147 -5.49 -15.62 -17.03
C SER A 147 -6.29 -14.47 -17.65
N ASP A 148 -5.74 -13.80 -18.67
CA ASP A 148 -6.46 -12.79 -19.46
C ASP A 148 -7.80 -13.34 -20.00
N ALA A 149 -7.80 -14.60 -20.42
CA ALA A 149 -9.01 -15.25 -20.94
C ALA A 149 -10.10 -15.44 -19.87
N ALA A 150 -9.74 -15.64 -18.59
CA ALA A 150 -10.71 -15.71 -17.49
C ALA A 150 -11.33 -14.34 -17.20
N LEU A 151 -10.50 -13.28 -17.21
CA LEU A 151 -10.95 -11.90 -17.07
C LEU A 151 -11.83 -11.45 -18.23
N ASP A 152 -11.39 -11.65 -19.48
CA ASP A 152 -12.13 -11.19 -20.66
C ASP A 152 -13.49 -11.86 -20.79
N ARG A 153 -13.60 -13.15 -20.43
CA ARG A 153 -14.87 -13.88 -20.40
C ARG A 153 -15.76 -13.57 -19.18
N HIS A 154 -15.31 -12.73 -18.25
CA HIS A 154 -16.07 -12.39 -17.02
C HIS A 154 -16.51 -13.64 -16.24
N VAL A 155 -15.65 -14.66 -16.17
CA VAL A 155 -15.93 -15.89 -15.41
C VAL A 155 -15.87 -15.63 -13.90
N ILE A 156 -15.24 -14.53 -13.50
CA ILE A 156 -15.05 -14.11 -12.11
C ILE A 156 -15.71 -12.75 -11.84
N GLY A 157 -16.05 -12.49 -10.58
CA GLY A 157 -16.59 -11.22 -10.11
C GLY A 157 -15.54 -10.37 -9.38
N ILE A 158 -15.95 -9.16 -8.96
CA ILE A 158 -15.11 -8.21 -8.23
C ILE A 158 -14.58 -8.74 -6.89
N ASP A 159 -15.36 -9.58 -6.20
CA ASP A 159 -14.92 -10.25 -4.96
C ASP A 159 -13.71 -11.16 -5.20
N THR A 160 -13.67 -11.81 -6.37
CA THR A 160 -12.54 -12.66 -6.75
C THR A 160 -11.32 -11.82 -7.11
N LEU A 161 -11.50 -10.65 -7.73
CA LEU A 161 -10.39 -9.71 -7.96
C LEU A 161 -9.76 -9.25 -6.64
N PHE A 162 -10.59 -9.00 -5.62
CA PHE A 162 -10.09 -8.63 -4.30
C PHE A 162 -9.21 -9.72 -3.69
N ILE A 163 -9.73 -10.96 -3.64
CA ILE A 163 -9.02 -12.09 -3.03
C ILE A 163 -7.73 -12.42 -3.78
N VAL A 164 -7.78 -12.56 -5.11
CA VAL A 164 -6.57 -12.92 -5.87
C VAL A 164 -5.56 -11.76 -5.86
N GLY A 165 -6.03 -10.52 -5.78
CA GLY A 165 -5.15 -9.36 -5.70
C GLY A 165 -4.44 -9.24 -4.36
N ASP A 166 -5.08 -9.63 -3.25
CA ASP A 166 -4.45 -9.78 -1.94
C ASP A 166 -3.33 -10.83 -1.99
N GLU A 167 -3.63 -12.03 -2.53
CA GLU A 167 -2.64 -13.10 -2.70
C GLU A 167 -1.45 -12.65 -3.57
N LEU A 168 -1.70 -11.94 -4.68
CA LEU A 168 -0.65 -11.40 -5.54
C LEU A 168 0.16 -10.29 -4.87
N PHE A 169 -0.47 -9.46 -4.04
CA PHE A 169 0.19 -8.39 -3.30
C PHE A 169 1.14 -8.95 -2.22
N GLY A 170 0.77 -10.08 -1.62
CA GLY A 170 1.59 -10.85 -0.68
C GLY A 170 2.59 -11.81 -1.34
N TYR A 171 2.41 -12.15 -2.62
CA TYR A 171 3.22 -13.15 -3.31
C TYR A 171 4.71 -12.76 -3.38
N PRO A 172 5.61 -13.59 -2.82
CA PRO A 172 7.05 -13.37 -2.92
C PRO A 172 7.54 -13.82 -4.30
N PHE A 173 7.76 -12.87 -5.20
CA PHE A 173 8.30 -13.12 -6.54
C PHE A 173 9.65 -13.84 -6.46
N ARG A 174 9.75 -14.93 -7.22
CA ARG A 174 10.87 -15.87 -7.21
C ARG A 174 11.75 -15.69 -8.43
N PRO A 175 12.96 -16.30 -8.47
CA PRO A 175 13.78 -16.23 -9.67
C PRO A 175 13.03 -16.73 -10.91
N GLU A 176 12.07 -17.64 -10.80
CA GLU A 176 11.33 -18.14 -11.98
C GLU A 176 10.36 -17.10 -12.56
N ASN A 177 10.01 -16.07 -11.79
CA ASN A 177 9.13 -14.99 -12.23
C ASN A 177 9.89 -13.85 -12.92
N GLY A 178 11.20 -13.76 -12.70
CA GLY A 178 12.01 -12.63 -13.11
C GLY A 178 12.28 -11.64 -11.98
N TRP A 179 13.39 -10.93 -12.10
CA TRP A 179 13.91 -9.96 -11.12
C TRP A 179 14.68 -8.81 -11.81
N GLY A 180 14.81 -8.83 -13.13
CA GLY A 180 15.46 -7.80 -13.95
C GLY A 180 16.97 -7.64 -13.74
N SER A 181 17.55 -8.24 -12.69
CA SER A 181 19.00 -8.31 -12.53
C SER A 181 19.47 -9.58 -11.82
N GLY A 182 20.53 -10.18 -12.36
CA GLY A 182 21.04 -11.48 -11.93
C GLY A 182 21.54 -12.26 -13.13
N GLY A 183 22.29 -13.35 -12.90
CA GLY A 183 22.66 -14.26 -14.00
C GLY A 183 21.44 -15.07 -14.50
N THR A 184 21.52 -15.55 -15.73
CA THR A 184 20.46 -16.37 -16.37
C THR A 184 20.41 -17.81 -15.84
N ASP A 185 21.50 -18.34 -15.28
CA ASP A 185 21.52 -19.67 -14.65
C ASP A 185 21.09 -19.61 -13.18
N ARG A 186 19.78 -19.53 -12.99
CA ARG A 186 19.11 -19.46 -11.68
C ARG A 186 19.10 -20.79 -10.93
N SER A 187 19.39 -21.89 -11.63
CA SER A 187 19.46 -23.24 -11.09
C SER A 187 20.82 -23.62 -10.50
N ALA A 188 21.84 -22.77 -10.71
CA ALA A 188 23.18 -23.02 -10.23
C ALA A 188 23.21 -23.13 -8.69
N ILE A 189 23.94 -24.13 -8.19
CA ILE A 189 24.12 -24.41 -6.74
C ILE A 189 24.69 -23.19 -5.98
N GLY A 190 25.37 -22.26 -6.68
CA GLY A 190 25.91 -21.01 -6.13
C GLY A 190 25.18 -19.75 -6.57
N TYR A 191 23.99 -19.86 -7.17
CA TYR A 191 23.23 -18.69 -7.61
C TYR A 191 22.91 -17.79 -6.41
N THR A 192 23.26 -16.51 -6.54
CA THR A 192 22.91 -15.48 -5.56
C THR A 192 22.16 -14.38 -6.31
N PRO A 193 20.92 -14.04 -5.88
CA PRO A 193 20.16 -12.93 -6.45
C PRO A 193 21.00 -11.65 -6.42
N ARG A 194 21.05 -10.91 -7.53
CA ARG A 194 21.73 -9.60 -7.55
C ARG A 194 20.74 -8.51 -7.14
N LEU A 195 20.48 -8.38 -5.84
CA LEU A 195 19.60 -7.33 -5.33
C LEU A 195 20.14 -5.93 -5.70
N ARG A 196 19.27 -5.03 -6.17
CA ARG A 196 19.62 -3.63 -6.45
C ARG A 196 18.98 -2.71 -5.44
N ARG A 197 19.55 -2.68 -4.23
CA ARG A 197 19.09 -1.78 -3.17
C ARG A 197 19.20 -0.30 -3.54
N VAL A 198 20.23 0.07 -4.30
CA VAL A 198 20.39 1.39 -4.90
C VAL A 198 20.13 1.25 -6.40
N HIS A 199 19.12 1.94 -6.90
CA HIS A 199 18.72 1.86 -8.31
C HIS A 199 19.74 2.57 -9.20
N LEU A 200 19.74 2.20 -10.49
CA LEU A 200 20.57 2.83 -11.53
C LEU A 200 19.66 3.62 -12.48
N GLY A 201 19.50 4.92 -12.24
CA GLY A 201 18.55 5.74 -12.99
C GLY A 201 17.12 5.20 -12.86
N ALA A 202 16.45 5.00 -13.99
CA ALA A 202 15.08 4.48 -14.02
C ALA A 202 14.99 2.94 -13.90
N ALA A 203 16.13 2.24 -13.98
CA ALA A 203 16.19 0.80 -13.74
C ALA A 203 16.40 0.54 -12.24
N GLY A 204 15.46 -0.19 -11.63
CA GLY A 204 15.52 -0.61 -10.23
C GLY A 204 15.42 -2.12 -10.09
N GLY A 205 15.39 -2.60 -8.85
CA GLY A 205 14.96 -3.96 -8.53
C GLY A 205 15.96 -5.12 -8.76
N PRO A 206 15.78 -6.24 -8.03
CA PRO A 206 14.84 -6.36 -6.93
C PRO A 206 15.43 -5.69 -5.67
N ASP A 207 14.67 -4.83 -5.01
CA ASP A 207 14.93 -4.30 -3.66
C ASP A 207 13.90 -4.77 -2.63
N ALA A 208 12.79 -5.38 -3.10
CA ALA A 208 11.80 -6.09 -2.33
C ALA A 208 11.18 -7.22 -3.18
N PHE A 209 10.87 -8.36 -2.56
CA PHE A 209 10.28 -9.52 -3.27
C PHE A 209 8.76 -9.53 -3.33
N ALA A 210 8.08 -8.72 -2.50
CA ALA A 210 6.63 -8.60 -2.47
C ALA A 210 6.24 -7.20 -1.99
N CYS A 211 5.06 -6.71 -2.39
CA CYS A 211 4.55 -5.40 -1.94
C CYS A 211 4.41 -5.35 -0.41
N PHE A 212 3.88 -6.42 0.19
CA PHE A 212 3.74 -6.54 1.64
C PHE A 212 5.07 -6.41 2.42
N SER A 213 6.22 -6.68 1.77
CA SER A 213 7.55 -6.52 2.40
C SER A 213 7.84 -5.10 2.86
N CYS A 214 7.15 -4.10 2.29
CA CYS A 214 7.32 -2.69 2.59
C CYS A 214 6.01 -2.00 3.03
N HIS A 215 4.85 -2.58 2.73
CA HIS A 215 3.52 -2.01 3.01
C HIS A 215 2.82 -2.73 4.18
N SER A 216 3.42 -2.69 5.37
CA SER A 216 2.98 -3.51 6.52
C SER A 216 3.03 -2.80 7.88
N LYS A 217 3.52 -1.55 7.94
CA LYS A 217 3.54 -0.76 9.18
C LYS A 217 2.17 -0.14 9.44
N GLY A 218 1.63 -0.37 10.62
CA GLY A 218 0.24 -0.02 10.94
C GLY A 218 -0.76 -1.11 10.55
N GLY A 219 -0.27 -2.33 10.30
CA GLY A 219 -1.06 -3.48 9.84
C GLY A 219 -0.91 -3.72 8.33
N PRO A 220 -1.63 -4.71 7.78
CA PRO A 220 -1.68 -4.95 6.34
C PRO A 220 -1.99 -3.66 5.56
N ASP A 221 -1.36 -3.50 4.39
CA ASP A 221 -1.51 -2.36 3.47
C ASP A 221 -1.01 -1.01 4.01
N GLY A 222 -0.26 -1.08 5.11
CA GLY A 222 0.28 0.06 5.82
C GLY A 222 1.49 0.71 5.14
N ALA A 223 2.15 1.61 5.85
CA ALA A 223 3.36 2.27 5.38
C ALA A 223 4.61 1.39 5.58
N GLY A 224 5.79 1.93 5.27
CA GLY A 224 7.08 1.32 5.55
C GLY A 224 7.83 1.99 6.70
N THR A 225 8.67 1.23 7.40
CA THR A 225 9.71 1.76 8.29
C THR A 225 10.80 2.48 7.50
N GLN A 226 11.60 3.32 8.15
CA GLN A 226 12.76 3.97 7.50
C GLN A 226 13.77 2.96 6.93
N THR A 227 13.90 1.80 7.58
CA THR A 227 14.76 0.70 7.11
C THR A 227 14.27 0.03 5.83
N GLN A 228 12.98 0.21 5.49
CA GLN A 228 12.36 -0.24 4.24
C GLN A 228 12.39 0.85 3.15
N ASN A 229 13.11 1.96 3.35
CA ASN A 229 13.25 2.97 2.32
C ASN A 229 13.90 2.39 1.05
N ALA A 230 13.34 2.78 -0.09
CA ALA A 230 13.92 2.57 -1.41
C ALA A 230 14.90 3.70 -1.74
N PHE A 231 15.93 3.39 -2.51
CA PHE A 231 16.95 4.33 -2.97
C PHE A 231 16.92 4.38 -4.49
N MET A 232 16.01 5.21 -5.00
CA MET A 232 15.64 5.23 -6.42
C MET A 232 16.52 6.20 -7.21
N ARG A 233 16.58 6.05 -8.54
CA ARG A 233 17.26 7.04 -9.42
C ARG A 233 18.70 7.37 -9.04
N GLY A 234 19.39 6.40 -8.46
CA GLY A 234 20.78 6.52 -8.04
C GLY A 234 21.76 6.17 -9.17
N ASP A 235 23.01 6.01 -8.77
CA ASP A 235 24.11 5.56 -9.62
C ASP A 235 24.37 4.04 -9.54
N GLY A 236 23.45 3.29 -8.90
CA GLY A 236 23.58 1.85 -8.66
C GLY A 236 24.44 1.46 -7.45
N GLU A 237 25.12 2.41 -6.80
CA GLU A 237 26.17 2.10 -5.82
C GLU A 237 26.00 2.85 -4.50
N ARG A 238 25.65 4.14 -4.55
CA ARG A 238 25.72 5.04 -3.38
C ARG A 238 24.34 5.58 -3.01
N THR A 239 23.89 5.28 -1.79
CA THR A 239 22.61 5.76 -1.25
C THR A 239 22.48 7.28 -1.30
N ARG A 240 23.56 8.02 -1.02
CA ARG A 240 23.60 9.50 -1.07
C ARG A 240 23.37 10.11 -2.46
N ALA A 241 23.57 9.32 -3.52
CA ALA A 241 23.31 9.76 -4.88
C ALA A 241 21.88 9.42 -5.33
N ALA A 242 21.12 8.71 -4.51
CA ALA A 242 19.79 8.22 -4.81
C ALA A 242 18.69 9.05 -4.16
N ASP A 243 17.54 9.08 -4.83
CA ASP A 243 16.29 9.58 -4.31
C ASP A 243 15.73 8.61 -3.26
N GLN A 244 15.91 8.95 -1.98
CA GLN A 244 15.41 8.13 -0.88
C GLN A 244 13.90 8.32 -0.70
N ARG A 245 13.17 7.21 -0.63
CA ARG A 245 11.71 7.21 -0.51
C ARG A 245 11.22 6.20 0.52
N ASN A 246 10.36 6.65 1.42
CA ASN A 246 9.66 5.80 2.36
C ASN A 246 8.37 5.24 1.71
N PRO A 247 8.07 3.94 1.85
CA PRO A 247 6.84 3.36 1.31
C PRO A 247 5.60 3.98 1.98
N PRO A 248 4.69 4.63 1.24
CA PRO A 248 3.45 5.14 1.82
C PRO A 248 2.47 4.00 2.10
N GLN A 249 1.46 4.23 2.94
CA GLN A 249 0.30 3.32 3.00
C GLN A 249 -0.45 3.30 1.65
N VAL A 250 -1.13 2.17 1.39
CA VAL A 250 -1.95 1.96 0.19
C VAL A 250 -3.46 1.87 0.49
N LEU A 251 -3.86 2.26 1.69
CA LEU A 251 -5.26 2.38 2.10
C LEU A 251 -5.98 3.55 1.40
N GLY A 252 -7.26 3.37 1.07
CA GLY A 252 -8.14 4.40 0.52
C GLY A 252 -7.78 4.89 -0.89
N LEU A 253 -6.96 4.15 -1.65
CA LEU A 253 -6.51 4.60 -2.98
C LEU A 253 -7.63 4.63 -4.03
N GLY A 254 -8.67 3.79 -3.90
CA GLY A 254 -9.83 3.78 -4.80
C GLY A 254 -10.56 5.13 -4.87
N PRO A 255 -11.09 5.66 -3.75
CA PRO A 255 -11.71 6.99 -3.70
C PRO A 255 -10.79 8.12 -4.18
N ILE A 256 -9.48 8.05 -3.85
CA ILE A 256 -8.49 9.02 -4.34
C ILE A 256 -8.38 9.00 -5.87
N ALA A 257 -8.35 7.81 -6.48
CA ALA A 257 -8.31 7.66 -7.94
C ALA A 257 -9.55 8.29 -8.60
N CYS A 258 -10.72 8.04 -8.03
CA CYS A 258 -11.98 8.61 -8.53
C CYS A 258 -12.00 10.13 -8.40
N LEU A 259 -11.57 10.70 -7.26
CA LEU A 259 -11.48 12.15 -7.07
C LEU A 259 -10.58 12.81 -8.10
N ALA A 260 -9.36 12.29 -8.28
CA ALA A 260 -8.42 12.85 -9.23
C ALA A 260 -8.93 12.79 -10.68
N ARG A 261 -9.60 11.71 -11.06
CA ARG A 261 -10.25 11.58 -12.37
C ARG A 261 -11.35 12.62 -12.56
N GLU A 262 -12.20 12.81 -11.55
CA GLU A 262 -13.29 13.79 -11.59
C GLU A 262 -12.76 15.22 -11.67
N MET A 263 -11.80 15.57 -10.81
CA MET A 263 -11.11 16.86 -10.83
C MET A 263 -10.45 17.14 -12.19
N SER A 264 -9.77 16.15 -12.77
CA SER A 264 -9.16 16.28 -14.10
C SER A 264 -10.19 16.52 -15.20
N ALA A 265 -11.36 15.88 -15.12
CA ALA A 265 -12.44 16.08 -16.08
C ALA A 265 -13.05 17.48 -15.96
N GLU A 266 -13.27 17.95 -14.73
CA GLU A 266 -13.77 19.30 -14.45
C GLU A 266 -12.82 20.38 -15.01
N LEU A 267 -11.52 20.29 -14.72
CA LEU A 267 -10.51 21.25 -15.20
C LEU A 267 -10.43 21.32 -16.73
N ARG A 268 -10.54 20.18 -17.42
CA ARG A 268 -10.59 20.14 -18.88
C ARG A 268 -11.87 20.76 -19.41
N ALA A 269 -13.02 20.51 -18.78
CA ALA A 269 -14.29 21.12 -19.16
C ALA A 269 -14.26 22.66 -19.01
N GLU A 270 -13.65 23.18 -17.93
CA GLU A 270 -13.44 24.63 -17.75
C GLU A 270 -12.58 25.21 -18.88
N THR A 271 -11.53 24.50 -19.27
CA THR A 271 -10.62 24.88 -20.34
C THR A 271 -11.31 24.87 -21.71
N ASP A 272 -12.09 23.84 -22.01
CA ASP A 272 -12.85 23.73 -23.26
C ASP A 272 -13.91 24.83 -23.38
N ALA A 273 -14.56 25.18 -22.26
CA ALA A 273 -15.47 26.30 -22.19
C ALA A 273 -14.74 27.63 -22.43
N ALA A 274 -13.55 27.83 -21.86
CA ALA A 274 -12.74 29.03 -22.08
C ALA A 274 -12.31 29.17 -23.54
N ARG A 275 -11.84 28.08 -24.18
CA ARG A 275 -11.52 28.06 -25.63
C ARG A 275 -12.72 28.41 -26.49
N SER A 276 -13.88 27.86 -26.16
CA SER A 276 -15.13 28.14 -26.89
C SER A 276 -15.51 29.62 -26.80
N ARG A 277 -15.37 30.24 -25.62
CA ARG A 277 -15.62 31.68 -25.44
C ARG A 277 -14.59 32.54 -26.15
N ALA A 278 -13.29 32.24 -26.05
CA ALA A 278 -12.23 32.99 -26.72
C ALA A 278 -12.44 33.05 -28.24
N LYS A 279 -12.81 31.90 -28.84
CA LYS A 279 -13.15 31.81 -30.25
C LYS A 279 -14.40 32.62 -30.62
N ALA A 280 -15.45 32.53 -29.81
CA ALA A 280 -16.71 33.25 -30.07
C ALA A 280 -16.55 34.77 -29.97
N GLU A 281 -15.80 35.23 -28.96
CA GLU A 281 -15.61 36.64 -28.65
C GLU A 281 -14.44 37.28 -29.43
N LYS A 282 -13.62 36.46 -30.10
CA LYS A 282 -12.42 36.87 -30.85
C LYS A 282 -11.42 37.67 -30.02
N ARG A 283 -11.34 37.36 -28.72
CA ARG A 283 -10.38 37.95 -27.77
C ARG A 283 -9.85 36.89 -26.81
N PRO A 284 -8.66 37.09 -26.22
CA PRO A 284 -8.16 36.19 -25.17
C PRO A 284 -9.16 36.12 -24.00
N VAL A 285 -9.33 34.92 -23.45
CA VAL A 285 -10.16 34.65 -22.28
C VAL A 285 -9.30 33.99 -21.21
N GLU A 286 -9.08 34.72 -20.13
CA GLU A 286 -8.51 34.17 -18.92
C GLU A 286 -9.58 33.39 -18.14
N GLN A 287 -9.22 32.21 -17.64
CA GLN A 287 -10.09 31.34 -16.85
C GLN A 287 -9.31 30.86 -15.63
N ALA A 288 -9.82 31.15 -14.43
CA ALA A 288 -9.35 30.53 -13.21
C ALA A 288 -9.71 29.05 -13.23
N LEU A 289 -8.78 28.19 -12.81
CA LEU A 289 -8.97 26.75 -12.72
C LEU A 289 -9.29 26.38 -11.28
N THR A 290 -10.48 25.82 -11.03
CA THR A 290 -10.88 25.43 -9.67
C THR A 290 -11.81 24.23 -9.71
N THR A 291 -11.51 23.23 -8.89
CA THR A 291 -12.31 22.01 -8.78
C THR A 291 -12.33 21.55 -7.34
N LYS A 292 -13.49 21.08 -6.86
CA LYS A 292 -13.69 20.63 -5.47
C LYS A 292 -13.23 21.64 -4.39
N GLY A 293 -13.26 22.94 -4.70
CA GLY A 293 -12.79 24.01 -3.81
C GLY A 293 -11.27 24.23 -3.79
N VAL A 294 -10.51 23.51 -4.62
CA VAL A 294 -9.05 23.64 -4.78
C VAL A 294 -8.72 24.44 -6.03
N SER A 295 -7.83 25.43 -5.91
CA SER A 295 -7.35 26.23 -7.05
C SER A 295 -6.10 25.64 -7.70
N PHE A 296 -6.10 25.56 -9.03
CA PHE A 296 -4.99 25.10 -9.87
C PHE A 296 -4.40 26.24 -10.72
N GLY A 297 -4.54 27.48 -10.27
CA GLY A 297 -4.06 28.66 -10.98
C GLY A 297 -5.03 29.12 -12.06
N ARG A 298 -4.51 29.47 -13.23
CA ARG A 298 -5.31 29.98 -14.36
C ARG A 298 -4.73 29.57 -15.71
N ILE A 299 -5.58 29.63 -16.73
CA ILE A 299 -5.19 29.51 -18.14
C ILE A 299 -5.64 30.74 -18.91
N THR A 300 -4.98 31.00 -20.03
CA THR A 300 -5.44 31.97 -21.02
C THR A 300 -5.71 31.24 -22.33
N ALA A 301 -6.98 31.22 -22.74
CA ALA A 301 -7.39 30.67 -24.03
C ALA A 301 -7.38 31.77 -25.09
N GLU A 302 -6.69 31.54 -26.20
CA GLU A 302 -6.57 32.49 -27.29
C GLU A 302 -7.66 32.26 -28.37
N PRO A 303 -8.02 33.30 -29.14
CA PRO A 303 -9.03 33.19 -30.20
C PRO A 303 -8.72 32.17 -31.30
N ASP A 304 -7.43 31.90 -31.52
CA ASP A 304 -6.95 30.91 -32.50
C ASP A 304 -7.03 29.47 -31.98
N GLY A 305 -7.45 29.29 -30.72
CA GLY A 305 -7.58 28.02 -30.05
C GLY A 305 -6.31 27.58 -29.31
N THR A 306 -5.23 28.36 -29.30
CA THR A 306 -4.06 28.08 -28.47
C THR A 306 -4.37 28.34 -26.98
N LEU A 307 -3.56 27.74 -26.11
CA LEU A 307 -3.76 27.77 -24.66
C LEU A 307 -2.42 28.09 -23.98
N ASP A 308 -2.38 29.19 -23.24
CA ASP A 308 -1.31 29.47 -22.30
C ASP A 308 -1.64 28.80 -20.96
N THR A 309 -0.73 27.92 -20.53
CA THR A 309 -0.79 27.17 -19.28
C THR A 309 0.33 27.56 -18.32
N GLY A 310 1.08 28.64 -18.60
CA GLY A 310 2.21 29.06 -17.77
C GLY A 310 1.84 29.48 -16.34
N ALA A 311 0.56 29.75 -16.09
CA ALA A 311 0.00 30.04 -14.77
C ALA A 311 -0.83 28.90 -14.17
N VAL A 312 -0.71 27.68 -14.72
CA VAL A 312 -1.22 26.46 -14.08
C VAL A 312 -0.30 26.10 -12.93
N GLU A 313 -0.90 25.73 -11.79
CA GLU A 313 -0.17 25.46 -10.56
C GLU A 313 -0.37 24.02 -10.09
N GLY A 314 0.72 23.40 -9.64
CA GLY A 314 0.70 22.14 -8.89
C GLY A 314 0.25 20.89 -9.66
N ILE A 315 -0.05 21.00 -10.95
CA ILE A 315 -0.26 19.90 -11.90
C ILE A 315 0.47 20.18 -13.20
N ASP A 316 0.54 19.19 -14.09
CA ASP A 316 1.17 19.37 -15.41
C ASP A 316 0.23 20.14 -16.37
N PRO A 317 0.76 20.74 -17.45
CA PRO A 317 -0.04 21.47 -18.46
C PRO A 317 -1.17 20.68 -19.14
N ASP A 318 -1.18 19.34 -18.99
CA ASP A 318 -2.24 18.46 -19.50
C ASP A 318 -3.50 18.43 -18.60
N LEU A 319 -3.47 19.19 -17.51
CA LEU A 319 -4.56 19.37 -16.54
C LEU A 319 -4.98 18.06 -15.87
N THR A 320 -4.09 17.07 -15.83
CA THR A 320 -4.32 15.82 -15.11
C THR A 320 -3.90 15.97 -13.66
N VAL A 321 -4.83 15.78 -12.74
CA VAL A 321 -4.54 15.60 -11.32
C VAL A 321 -3.95 14.20 -11.14
N ARG A 322 -2.70 14.15 -10.64
CA ARG A 322 -1.92 12.91 -10.46
C ARG A 322 -1.73 12.64 -8.97
N PRO A 323 -2.58 11.81 -8.35
CA PRO A 323 -2.65 11.72 -6.89
C PRO A 323 -1.67 10.68 -6.30
N PHE A 324 -0.87 10.03 -7.14
CA PHE A 324 -0.03 8.92 -6.69
C PHE A 324 1.47 9.16 -6.89
N GLY A 325 2.25 8.47 -6.05
CA GLY A 325 3.67 8.73 -5.83
C GLY A 325 3.92 9.96 -4.94
N TRP A 326 5.12 10.06 -4.37
CA TRP A 326 5.50 11.20 -3.52
C TRP A 326 5.57 12.53 -4.27
N LYS A 327 5.85 12.47 -5.57
CA LYS A 327 5.89 13.63 -6.46
C LYS A 327 4.54 13.91 -7.14
N GLY A 328 3.53 13.05 -6.97
CA GLY A 328 2.27 13.15 -7.69
C GLY A 328 2.46 12.98 -9.19
N HIS A 329 3.15 11.93 -9.62
CA HIS A 329 3.54 11.71 -11.03
C HIS A 329 2.73 10.64 -11.74
N GLN A 330 1.96 9.83 -10.99
CA GLN A 330 1.10 8.80 -11.54
C GLN A 330 -0.37 9.17 -11.43
N ALA A 331 -1.12 8.94 -12.51
CA ALA A 331 -2.55 9.29 -12.61
C ALA A 331 -3.45 8.13 -12.17
N THR A 332 -3.02 6.89 -12.36
CA THR A 332 -3.86 5.70 -12.16
C THR A 332 -3.25 4.71 -11.18
N LEU A 333 -4.08 3.80 -10.65
CA LEU A 333 -3.61 2.70 -9.81
C LEU A 333 -2.79 1.69 -10.61
N ARG A 334 -3.14 1.51 -11.90
CA ARG A 334 -2.38 0.69 -12.82
C ARG A 334 -0.96 1.23 -13.00
N ASP A 335 -0.81 2.55 -13.15
CA ASP A 335 0.51 3.17 -13.33
C ASP A 335 1.41 2.92 -12.11
N ILE A 336 0.90 3.07 -10.88
CA ILE A 336 1.70 2.78 -9.68
C ILE A 336 2.00 1.29 -9.52
N ALA A 337 1.07 0.40 -9.86
CA ALA A 337 1.30 -1.04 -9.75
C ALA A 337 2.40 -1.47 -10.72
N GLU A 338 2.32 -1.01 -11.96
CA GLU A 338 3.30 -1.32 -13.00
C GLU A 338 4.66 -0.68 -12.72
N GLU A 339 4.71 0.60 -12.32
CA GLU A 339 5.97 1.25 -11.93
C GLU A 339 6.59 0.54 -10.72
N SER A 340 5.81 0.17 -9.71
CA SER A 340 6.33 -0.50 -8.51
C SER A 340 6.90 -1.89 -8.83
N LEU A 341 6.20 -2.69 -9.62
CA LEU A 341 6.69 -4.00 -10.08
C LEU A 341 8.02 -3.85 -10.83
N HIS A 342 8.12 -2.86 -11.72
CA HIS A 342 9.35 -2.58 -12.45
C HIS A 342 10.49 -2.14 -11.52
N ILE A 343 10.30 -1.10 -10.72
CA ILE A 343 11.42 -0.48 -9.99
C ILE A 343 11.78 -1.21 -8.69
N HIS A 344 10.85 -1.92 -8.06
CA HIS A 344 11.08 -2.56 -6.76
C HIS A 344 11.25 -4.08 -6.87
N GLN A 345 10.46 -4.75 -7.71
CA GLN A 345 10.57 -6.19 -7.93
C GLN A 345 11.47 -6.54 -9.12
N GLY A 346 11.74 -5.58 -10.01
CA GLY A 346 12.50 -5.81 -11.23
C GLY A 346 11.71 -6.57 -12.30
N LEU A 347 10.38 -6.40 -12.32
CA LEU A 347 9.47 -7.14 -13.19
C LEU A 347 8.85 -6.21 -14.24
N LEU A 348 8.97 -6.59 -15.50
CA LEU A 348 8.42 -5.87 -16.65
C LEU A 348 7.04 -6.38 -17.04
N SER A 349 6.15 -5.43 -17.33
CA SER A 349 4.86 -5.77 -17.90
C SER A 349 4.94 -6.06 -19.39
N ASN A 350 4.04 -6.94 -19.84
CA ASN A 350 3.82 -7.20 -21.25
C ASN A 350 3.51 -5.91 -22.01
N ARG A 351 2.85 -4.92 -21.38
CA ARG A 351 2.56 -3.62 -21.99
C ARG A 351 3.86 -2.87 -22.34
N ILE A 352 4.82 -2.82 -21.42
CA ILE A 352 6.14 -2.19 -21.65
C ILE A 352 6.87 -2.90 -22.79
N GLN A 353 6.95 -4.24 -22.72
CA GLN A 353 7.65 -5.06 -23.70
C GLN A 353 7.04 -4.97 -25.11
N LEU A 354 5.72 -4.97 -25.21
CA LEU A 354 5.00 -4.76 -26.48
C LEU A 354 5.19 -3.34 -27.01
N ALA A 355 5.20 -2.32 -26.15
CA ALA A 355 5.45 -0.94 -26.56
C ALA A 355 6.89 -0.74 -27.10
N VAL A 356 7.87 -1.44 -26.51
CA VAL A 356 9.25 -1.52 -27.01
C VAL A 356 9.30 -2.21 -28.37
N ARG A 357 8.64 -3.36 -28.52
CA ARG A 357 8.53 -4.09 -29.82
C ARG A 357 7.98 -3.18 -30.92
N ASP A 358 6.95 -2.41 -30.60
CA ASP A 358 6.24 -1.55 -31.55
C ASP A 358 6.95 -0.20 -31.78
N GLY A 359 8.08 0.06 -31.10
CA GLY A 359 8.86 1.29 -31.23
C GLY A 359 8.19 2.53 -30.63
N THR A 360 7.18 2.32 -29.77
CA THR A 360 6.43 3.41 -29.10
C THR A 360 7.01 3.78 -27.74
N LEU A 361 7.92 2.97 -27.21
CA LEU A 361 8.63 3.19 -25.96
C LEU A 361 10.12 2.89 -26.16
N ASP A 362 10.98 3.75 -25.60
CA ASP A 362 12.42 3.50 -25.56
C ASP A 362 12.73 2.35 -24.60
N ALA A 363 13.51 1.37 -25.08
CA ALA A 363 13.95 0.22 -24.28
C ALA A 363 15.04 0.60 -23.27
N GLY A 364 15.82 1.65 -23.54
CA GLY A 364 17.02 2.00 -22.78
C GLY A 364 16.87 2.04 -21.25
N PRO A 365 15.78 2.60 -20.69
CA PRO A 365 15.50 2.59 -19.25
C PRO A 365 15.24 1.21 -18.64
N TYR A 366 14.82 0.23 -19.44
CA TYR A 366 14.40 -1.11 -19.01
C TYR A 366 15.48 -2.15 -19.28
N GLY A 367 16.30 -1.95 -20.31
CA GLY A 367 17.42 -2.84 -20.64
C GLY A 367 17.84 -2.76 -22.11
N ARG A 368 18.56 -3.77 -22.58
CA ARG A 368 19.12 -3.84 -23.95
C ARG A 368 18.84 -5.16 -24.67
N GLY A 369 18.09 -6.04 -24.03
CA GLY A 369 17.75 -7.34 -24.55
C GLY A 369 16.73 -7.28 -25.69
N PRO A 370 16.35 -8.45 -26.22
CA PRO A 370 15.25 -8.54 -27.16
C PRO A 370 13.94 -8.03 -26.52
N TRP A 371 12.98 -7.58 -27.35
CA TRP A 371 11.74 -6.97 -26.85
C TRP A 371 10.93 -7.86 -25.89
N TYR A 372 11.09 -9.18 -25.95
CA TYR A 372 10.39 -10.15 -25.10
C TYR A 372 11.11 -10.46 -23.79
N ASP A 373 12.34 -9.98 -23.59
CA ASP A 373 13.19 -10.15 -22.39
C ASP A 373 14.17 -8.96 -22.40
N VAL A 374 13.65 -7.78 -22.06
CA VAL A 374 14.34 -6.49 -22.31
C VAL A 374 15.48 -6.28 -21.34
N ASP A 375 15.33 -6.76 -20.11
CA ASP A 375 16.30 -6.71 -19.02
C ASP A 375 17.29 -7.88 -19.02
N GLU A 376 17.17 -8.82 -19.96
CA GLU A 376 18.09 -9.95 -20.18
C GLU A 376 18.21 -10.85 -18.96
N ASP A 377 17.12 -11.00 -18.24
CA ASP A 377 17.10 -11.74 -16.99
C ASP A 377 16.80 -13.24 -17.25
N GLY A 378 16.34 -13.57 -18.45
CA GLY A 378 16.04 -14.93 -18.91
C GLY A 378 14.57 -15.32 -18.79
N VAL A 379 13.70 -14.42 -18.31
CA VAL A 379 12.24 -14.62 -18.29
C VAL A 379 11.58 -13.68 -19.28
N SER A 380 10.67 -14.24 -20.06
CA SER A 380 9.93 -13.47 -21.05
C SER A 380 8.51 -13.22 -20.58
N LEU A 381 8.00 -12.01 -20.81
CA LEU A 381 6.59 -11.65 -20.58
C LEU A 381 6.15 -11.91 -19.13
N GLU A 382 6.87 -11.30 -18.17
CA GLU A 382 6.77 -11.57 -16.73
C GLU A 382 5.41 -11.18 -16.15
N ILE A 383 4.95 -9.95 -16.39
CA ILE A 383 3.71 -9.42 -15.82
C ILE A 383 2.62 -9.25 -16.88
N GLN A 384 1.58 -10.06 -16.76
CA GLN A 384 0.42 -10.05 -17.65
C GLN A 384 -0.55 -8.88 -17.34
N PRO A 385 -1.34 -8.42 -18.33
CA PRO A 385 -2.37 -7.39 -18.11
C PRO A 385 -3.40 -7.77 -17.04
N SER A 386 -3.70 -9.06 -16.93
CA SER A 386 -4.56 -9.64 -15.90
C SER A 386 -4.04 -9.44 -14.49
N MET A 387 -2.75 -9.72 -14.26
CA MET A 387 -2.09 -9.55 -12.95
C MET A 387 -2.22 -8.09 -12.48
N LEU A 388 -1.94 -7.13 -13.36
CA LEU A 388 -2.13 -5.70 -13.07
C LEU A 388 -3.59 -5.35 -12.76
N THR A 389 -4.55 -5.91 -13.49
CA THR A 389 -6.00 -5.69 -13.22
C THR A 389 -6.38 -6.19 -11.83
N THR A 390 -5.81 -7.32 -11.42
CA THR A 390 -6.03 -7.93 -10.12
C THR A 390 -5.44 -7.08 -8.98
N VAL A 391 -4.21 -6.59 -9.13
CA VAL A 391 -3.61 -5.65 -8.17
C VAL A 391 -4.43 -4.36 -8.07
N VAL A 392 -4.85 -3.78 -9.19
CA VAL A 392 -5.72 -2.58 -9.19
C VAL A 392 -7.04 -2.88 -8.50
N GLY A 393 -7.64 -4.03 -8.79
CA GLY A 393 -8.89 -4.48 -8.19
C GLY A 393 -8.79 -4.60 -6.67
N TYR A 394 -7.67 -5.09 -6.15
CA TYR A 394 -7.38 -5.12 -4.72
C TYR A 394 -7.22 -3.71 -4.13
N LEU A 395 -6.31 -2.91 -4.67
CA LEU A 395 -6.02 -1.55 -4.17
C LEU A 395 -7.25 -0.61 -4.19
N ALA A 396 -8.12 -0.76 -5.18
CA ALA A 396 -9.35 0.02 -5.30
C ALA A 396 -10.41 -0.35 -4.23
N GLN A 397 -10.34 -1.57 -3.72
CA GLN A 397 -11.31 -2.16 -2.79
C GLN A 397 -10.85 -2.14 -1.33
N LEU A 398 -9.63 -1.66 -1.04
CA LEU A 398 -9.14 -1.46 0.32
C LEU A 398 -10.03 -0.48 1.11
N GLU A 399 -9.98 -0.62 2.43
CA GLU A 399 -10.68 0.26 3.35
C GLU A 399 -10.12 1.69 3.30
N VAL A 400 -10.93 2.65 3.77
CA VAL A 400 -10.48 4.03 3.99
C VAL A 400 -10.06 4.24 5.45
N PRO A 401 -8.99 4.99 5.72
CA PRO A 401 -8.67 5.41 7.08
C PRO A 401 -9.78 6.29 7.69
N THR A 402 -9.93 6.29 9.02
CA THR A 402 -10.98 6.99 9.77
C THR A 402 -10.41 8.01 10.76
N MET A 403 -11.22 8.98 11.17
CA MET A 403 -10.88 9.89 12.27
C MET A 403 -11.40 9.34 13.58
N ARG A 404 -10.51 9.15 14.55
CA ARG A 404 -10.78 8.56 15.86
C ARG A 404 -10.39 9.53 16.98
N PRO A 405 -11.29 10.45 17.38
CA PRO A 405 -11.04 11.39 18.46
C PRO A 405 -10.67 10.68 19.77
N PRO A 406 -9.82 11.27 20.62
CA PRO A 406 -9.52 10.70 21.92
C PRO A 406 -10.76 10.73 22.83
N ARG A 407 -10.84 9.77 23.75
CA ARG A 407 -11.98 9.62 24.68
C ARG A 407 -11.75 10.25 26.04
N ASP A 408 -10.49 10.44 26.43
CA ASP A 408 -10.15 11.17 27.64
C ASP A 408 -10.68 12.61 27.52
N PRO A 409 -11.53 13.08 28.45
CA PRO A 409 -12.13 14.41 28.34
C PRO A 409 -11.10 15.54 28.19
N GLY A 410 -9.95 15.45 28.87
CA GLY A 410 -8.89 16.44 28.77
C GLY A 410 -8.21 16.45 27.40
N LEU A 411 -8.11 15.28 26.75
CA LEU A 411 -7.63 15.17 25.38
C LEU A 411 -8.69 15.51 24.34
N LEU A 412 -9.98 15.34 24.63
CA LEU A 412 -11.07 15.67 23.72
C LEU A 412 -11.17 17.19 23.48
N ASP A 413 -11.04 17.99 24.55
CA ASP A 413 -10.97 19.44 24.43
C ASP A 413 -9.74 19.88 23.63
N ALA A 414 -8.59 19.25 23.88
CA ALA A 414 -7.37 19.49 23.12
C ALA A 414 -7.51 19.07 21.65
N TRP A 415 -8.19 17.96 21.36
CA TRP A 415 -8.48 17.52 20.00
C TRP A 415 -9.36 18.51 19.26
N ALA A 416 -10.45 18.97 19.88
CA ALA A 416 -11.37 19.94 19.28
C ALA A 416 -10.66 21.27 19.00
N ALA A 417 -9.88 21.77 19.97
CA ALA A 417 -9.09 22.98 19.81
C ALA A 417 -7.99 22.80 18.74
N GLY A 418 -7.38 21.62 18.67
CA GLY A 418 -6.38 21.27 17.66
C GLY A 418 -6.93 21.27 16.25
N ARG A 419 -8.16 20.75 16.06
CA ARG A 419 -8.86 20.77 14.78
C ARG A 419 -9.13 22.19 14.29
N ILE A 420 -9.54 23.08 15.19
CA ILE A 420 -9.74 24.51 14.85
C ILE A 420 -8.39 25.16 14.51
N ARG A 421 -7.37 24.96 15.35
CA ARG A 421 -6.04 25.53 15.13
C ARG A 421 -5.39 25.06 13.84
N PHE A 422 -5.65 23.84 13.41
CA PHE A 422 -5.15 23.31 12.14
C PHE A 422 -5.54 24.21 10.95
N ASP A 423 -6.77 24.75 10.97
CA ASP A 423 -7.24 25.72 9.98
C ASP A 423 -6.64 27.11 10.23
N GLU A 424 -6.69 27.60 11.48
CA GLU A 424 -6.21 28.94 11.85
C GLU A 424 -4.72 29.18 11.55
N ILE A 425 -3.88 28.15 11.71
CA ILE A 425 -2.45 28.22 11.39
C ILE A 425 -2.16 27.98 9.90
N GLY A 426 -3.18 27.76 9.08
CA GLY A 426 -3.07 27.64 7.63
C GLY A 426 -2.70 26.26 7.10
N CYS A 427 -2.68 25.20 7.93
CA CYS A 427 -2.39 23.84 7.43
C CYS A 427 -3.44 23.35 6.42
N ALA A 428 -4.70 23.74 6.63
CA ALA A 428 -5.82 23.38 5.76
C ALA A 428 -5.74 23.97 4.33
N GLY A 429 -4.81 24.90 4.08
CA GLY A 429 -4.59 25.48 2.75
C GLY A 429 -4.11 24.48 1.71
N CYS A 430 -3.22 23.55 2.10
CA CYS A 430 -2.83 22.40 1.28
C CYS A 430 -3.52 21.12 1.75
N HIS A 431 -3.60 20.91 3.07
CA HIS A 431 -4.23 19.72 3.64
C HIS A 431 -5.74 19.88 3.78
N VAL A 432 -6.42 20.08 2.65
CA VAL A 432 -7.86 20.33 2.56
C VAL A 432 -8.62 19.18 3.23
N PRO A 433 -9.40 19.43 4.31
CA PRO A 433 -9.95 18.36 5.13
C PRO A 433 -10.86 17.38 4.42
N THR A 434 -11.67 17.86 3.46
CA THR A 434 -12.70 17.03 2.83
C THR A 434 -12.93 17.48 1.40
N LEU A 435 -12.95 16.51 0.48
CA LEU A 435 -13.38 16.69 -0.91
C LEU A 435 -14.65 15.86 -1.14
N GLU A 436 -15.53 16.35 -2.01
CA GLU A 436 -16.77 15.66 -2.37
C GLU A 436 -16.55 14.81 -3.63
N LEU A 437 -16.97 13.54 -3.60
CA LEU A 437 -16.88 12.63 -4.74
C LEU A 437 -18.28 12.31 -5.28
N GLU A 438 -18.50 12.51 -6.58
CA GLU A 438 -19.80 12.22 -7.20
C GLU A 438 -19.80 10.84 -7.88
N GLU A 439 -18.71 10.49 -8.60
CA GLU A 439 -18.63 9.23 -9.34
C GLU A 439 -17.71 8.21 -8.63
N THR A 440 -18.32 7.24 -7.97
CA THR A 440 -17.63 6.21 -7.17
C THR A 440 -17.18 4.99 -7.99
N LYS A 441 -17.57 4.89 -9.26
CA LYS A 441 -17.22 3.73 -10.09
C LYS A 441 -15.83 3.85 -10.69
N LEU A 442 -15.00 2.85 -10.45
CA LEU A 442 -13.67 2.70 -11.02
C LEU A 442 -13.62 1.43 -11.88
N ASP A 443 -13.12 1.53 -13.11
CA ASP A 443 -12.79 0.34 -13.88
C ASP A 443 -11.41 -0.17 -13.47
N ALA A 444 -11.33 -1.37 -12.90
CA ALA A 444 -10.09 -1.99 -12.47
C ALA A 444 -9.11 -2.26 -13.62
N ARG A 445 -9.60 -2.35 -14.86
CA ARG A 445 -8.71 -2.50 -16.01
C ARG A 445 -7.85 -1.27 -16.20
N GLN A 446 -8.42 -0.07 -16.09
CA GLN A 446 -7.76 1.20 -16.45
C GLN A 446 -7.02 1.11 -17.80
N ASP A 447 -7.60 0.35 -18.74
CA ASP A 447 -7.03 0.02 -20.05
C ASP A 447 -7.61 0.97 -21.10
N PRO A 448 -6.80 1.51 -22.02
CA PRO A 448 -7.30 2.31 -23.13
C PRO A 448 -8.16 1.55 -24.16
N ASP A 449 -8.19 0.21 -24.20
CA ASP A 449 -8.99 -0.54 -25.18
C ASP A 449 -10.50 -0.52 -24.86
N PRO A 450 -11.31 0.23 -25.65
CA PRO A 450 -12.75 0.37 -25.39
C PRO A 450 -13.55 -0.91 -25.71
N ASN A 451 -12.96 -1.90 -26.39
CA ASN A 451 -13.64 -3.14 -26.77
C ASN A 451 -13.58 -4.19 -25.68
N ARG A 452 -12.76 -3.97 -24.65
CA ARG A 452 -12.62 -4.88 -23.52
C ARG A 452 -13.67 -4.55 -22.45
N PRO A 453 -14.45 -5.54 -21.99
CA PRO A 453 -15.53 -5.28 -21.04
C PRO A 453 -14.98 -4.85 -19.66
N ALA A 454 -15.42 -3.70 -19.15
CA ALA A 454 -14.92 -3.09 -17.92
C ALA A 454 -15.18 -3.94 -16.65
N PHE A 455 -14.24 -3.91 -15.70
CA PHE A 455 -14.43 -4.46 -14.35
C PHE A 455 -14.74 -3.32 -13.38
N VAL A 456 -16.02 -2.98 -13.26
CA VAL A 456 -16.47 -1.83 -12.49
C VAL A 456 -16.55 -2.16 -11.00
N ILE A 457 -15.80 -1.41 -10.19
CA ILE A 457 -15.79 -1.43 -8.73
C ILE A 457 -16.45 -0.14 -8.24
N ASP A 458 -17.43 -0.23 -7.35
CA ASP A 458 -17.99 0.90 -6.62
C ASP A 458 -17.19 1.11 -5.33
N VAL A 459 -16.26 2.08 -5.34
CA VAL A 459 -15.32 2.30 -4.22
C VAL A 459 -15.99 2.75 -2.92
N ALA A 460 -17.28 3.10 -2.97
CA ALA A 460 -18.08 3.41 -1.79
C ALA A 460 -18.78 2.18 -1.18
N LYS A 461 -18.78 1.03 -1.87
CA LYS A 461 -19.57 -0.15 -1.47
C LYS A 461 -18.79 -1.45 -1.46
N ASP A 462 -17.91 -1.65 -2.44
CA ASP A 462 -17.27 -2.93 -2.70
C ASP A 462 -15.95 -3.06 -1.93
N GLY A 463 -15.61 -4.29 -1.52
CA GLY A 463 -14.38 -4.60 -0.79
C GLY A 463 -14.43 -4.36 0.72
N ASP A 464 -13.26 -4.18 1.31
CA ASP A 464 -13.06 -4.07 2.76
C ASP A 464 -13.50 -2.72 3.31
N GLY A 465 -14.30 -2.74 4.38
CA GLY A 465 -14.71 -1.54 5.10
C GLY A 465 -13.69 -1.11 6.18
N PRO A 466 -13.82 0.12 6.71
CA PRO A 466 -14.86 1.11 6.40
C PRO A 466 -14.72 1.77 5.01
N LYS A 467 -15.81 2.38 4.52
CA LYS A 467 -15.91 3.07 3.22
C LYS A 467 -16.28 4.54 3.39
N ILE A 468 -16.11 5.32 2.31
CA ILE A 468 -16.50 6.74 2.29
C ILE A 468 -18.01 6.91 2.56
N GLU A 469 -18.35 7.97 3.28
CA GLU A 469 -19.71 8.19 3.75
C GLU A 469 -20.53 9.04 2.77
N PRO A 470 -21.82 8.73 2.56
CA PRO A 470 -22.71 9.60 1.81
C PRO A 470 -22.92 10.93 2.55
N LYS A 471 -22.85 12.06 1.84
CA LYS A 471 -23.08 13.40 2.41
C LYS A 471 -24.50 13.57 2.97
N TYR A 472 -25.49 13.00 2.28
CA TYR A 472 -26.90 13.05 2.68
C TYR A 472 -27.53 11.65 2.65
N ALA A 473 -28.51 11.42 3.51
CA ALA A 473 -29.35 10.23 3.42
C ALA A 473 -30.27 10.33 2.19
N GLY A 474 -29.86 9.73 1.07
CA GLY A 474 -30.63 9.75 -0.17
C GLY A 474 -30.08 8.81 -1.25
N PRO A 475 -30.87 8.47 -2.28
CA PRO A 475 -30.47 7.51 -3.33
C PRO A 475 -29.40 8.05 -4.30
N LYS A 476 -29.24 9.38 -4.37
CA LYS A 476 -28.16 10.05 -5.09
C LYS A 476 -27.62 11.15 -4.20
N THR A 477 -26.37 11.02 -3.82
CA THR A 477 -25.67 11.96 -2.96
C THR A 477 -24.18 11.89 -3.30
N PRO A 478 -23.45 13.02 -3.26
CA PRO A 478 -22.01 12.95 -3.19
C PRO A 478 -21.57 12.20 -1.93
N TYR A 479 -20.35 11.70 -1.98
CA TYR A 479 -19.65 11.07 -0.87
C TYR A 479 -18.58 12.00 -0.32
N LEU A 480 -18.39 11.98 0.99
CA LEU A 480 -17.38 12.76 1.68
C LEU A 480 -16.09 11.96 1.78
N VAL A 481 -14.99 12.53 1.27
CA VAL A 481 -13.66 11.93 1.33
C VAL A 481 -12.80 12.78 2.27
N HIS A 482 -12.66 12.34 3.52
CA HIS A 482 -11.94 13.05 4.58
C HIS A 482 -10.42 12.83 4.52
N LEU A 483 -9.79 13.10 3.37
CA LEU A 483 -8.40 12.72 3.10
C LEU A 483 -7.33 13.71 3.60
N PHE A 484 -7.69 14.97 3.91
CA PHE A 484 -6.75 16.01 4.33
C PHE A 484 -5.64 16.27 3.28
N SER A 485 -6.05 16.50 2.04
CA SER A 485 -5.18 16.78 0.90
C SER A 485 -5.98 17.44 -0.21
N ASP A 486 -5.32 18.37 -0.91
CA ASP A 486 -5.82 19.01 -2.12
C ASP A 486 -5.44 18.28 -3.43
N LEU A 487 -4.71 17.17 -3.31
CA LEU A 487 -4.17 16.38 -4.43
C LEU A 487 -3.30 17.21 -5.40
N LYS A 488 -2.72 18.32 -4.91
CA LYS A 488 -1.88 19.25 -5.67
C LYS A 488 -0.41 19.12 -5.25
N ARG A 489 0.51 19.49 -6.15
CA ARG A 489 1.94 19.57 -5.84
C ARG A 489 2.33 20.95 -5.31
N HIS A 490 3.21 20.99 -4.32
CA HIS A 490 3.71 22.19 -3.67
C HIS A 490 5.22 22.18 -3.52
N ASP A 491 5.83 23.36 -3.54
CA ASP A 491 7.22 23.55 -3.17
C ASP A 491 7.40 23.39 -1.65
N MET A 492 8.10 22.33 -1.23
CA MET A 492 8.40 22.02 0.17
C MET A 492 9.72 22.63 0.65
N GLY A 493 10.40 23.40 -0.20
CA GLY A 493 11.65 24.08 0.11
C GLY A 493 12.91 23.22 -0.02
N GLU A 494 14.06 23.88 -0.01
CA GLU A 494 15.36 23.28 -0.30
C GLU A 494 15.76 22.17 0.70
N ALA A 495 15.38 22.29 1.97
CA ALA A 495 15.73 21.31 3.01
C ALA A 495 15.09 19.92 2.77
N LEU A 496 14.00 19.87 2.01
CA LEU A 496 13.29 18.65 1.61
C LEU A 496 13.50 18.30 0.14
N ALA A 497 14.41 18.98 -0.56
CA ALA A 497 14.71 18.68 -1.95
C ALA A 497 15.35 17.29 -2.09
N THR A 498 15.00 16.61 -3.19
CA THR A 498 15.66 15.38 -3.61
C THR A 498 16.96 15.69 -4.35
N PRO A 499 17.88 14.73 -4.54
CA PRO A 499 19.13 15.00 -5.26
C PRO A 499 18.93 15.51 -6.69
N SER A 500 17.80 15.17 -7.32
CA SER A 500 17.45 15.55 -8.68
C SER A 500 15.93 15.68 -8.86
N ALA A 501 15.53 16.29 -9.98
CA ALA A 501 14.14 16.31 -10.43
C ALA A 501 13.66 14.92 -10.86
N GLN A 502 12.36 14.67 -10.75
CA GLN A 502 11.71 13.47 -11.30
C GLN A 502 10.97 13.84 -12.57
N GLY A 503 11.56 13.55 -13.73
CA GLY A 503 11.04 14.04 -15.01
C GLY A 503 11.01 15.57 -15.02
N THR A 504 9.84 16.15 -15.25
CA THR A 504 9.60 17.60 -15.21
C THR A 504 9.35 18.15 -13.81
N ILE A 505 9.18 17.29 -12.80
CA ILE A 505 8.80 17.69 -11.44
C ILE A 505 10.06 18.11 -10.66
N PRO A 506 10.16 19.36 -10.20
CA PRO A 506 11.37 19.83 -9.50
C PRO A 506 11.72 19.04 -8.24
N ALA A 507 13.00 19.10 -7.87
CA ALA A 507 13.57 18.38 -6.73
C ALA A 507 12.87 18.67 -5.39
N ARG A 508 12.42 19.91 -5.18
CA ARG A 508 11.76 20.36 -3.94
C ARG A 508 10.23 20.32 -3.98
N VAL A 509 9.63 19.93 -5.11
CA VAL A 509 8.18 19.89 -5.28
C VAL A 509 7.65 18.51 -4.94
N PHE A 510 6.57 18.42 -4.17
CA PHE A 510 5.94 17.17 -3.74
C PHE A 510 4.42 17.28 -3.73
N LEU A 511 3.74 16.14 -3.90
CA LEU A 511 2.29 16.06 -3.72
C LEU A 511 1.93 16.26 -2.24
N THR A 512 0.88 17.03 -1.95
CA THR A 512 0.25 17.02 -0.62
C THR A 512 -0.28 15.63 -0.32
N ARG A 513 0.44 14.85 0.49
CA ARG A 513 -0.01 13.50 0.84
C ARG A 513 -1.25 13.58 1.74
N PRO A 514 -2.25 12.70 1.52
CA PRO A 514 -3.39 12.55 2.43
C PRO A 514 -2.93 12.30 3.86
N LEU A 515 -3.47 13.04 4.84
CA LEU A 515 -3.17 12.84 6.26
C LEU A 515 -4.10 11.83 6.94
N TRP A 516 -5.12 11.31 6.24
CA TRP A 516 -5.92 10.21 6.79
C TRP A 516 -5.03 8.98 7.07
N GLY A 517 -5.16 8.32 8.22
CA GLY A 517 -4.24 7.24 8.63
C GLY A 517 -2.84 7.69 9.06
N LEU A 518 -2.57 8.99 9.25
CA LEU A 518 -1.28 9.51 9.71
C LEU A 518 -0.75 8.84 10.99
N ALA A 519 -1.63 8.52 11.94
CA ALA A 519 -1.25 7.97 13.24
C ALA A 519 -0.48 6.64 13.14
N ASP A 520 -0.77 5.85 12.10
CA ASP A 520 -0.26 4.49 11.94
C ASP A 520 0.90 4.39 10.94
N THR A 521 1.30 5.52 10.35
CA THR A 521 2.18 5.58 9.16
C THR A 521 3.49 6.31 9.38
N ALA A 522 3.88 6.59 10.63
CA ALA A 522 5.23 7.05 10.93
C ALA A 522 6.29 6.10 10.29
N PRO A 523 7.54 6.50 10.06
CA PRO A 523 8.02 7.87 10.12
C PRO A 523 7.44 8.72 8.99
N TYR A 524 7.59 10.04 9.09
CA TYR A 524 6.94 11.01 8.23
C TYR A 524 7.90 11.65 7.23
N LEU A 525 7.30 12.36 6.26
CA LEU A 525 7.94 12.95 5.07
C LEU A 525 8.35 11.90 4.05
N HIS A 526 8.71 12.37 2.85
CA HIS A 526 8.92 11.51 1.68
C HIS A 526 10.01 10.45 1.85
N ASP A 527 10.97 10.67 2.75
CA ASP A 527 12.09 9.78 3.05
C ASP A 527 12.04 9.24 4.49
N GLY A 528 10.95 9.47 5.22
CA GLY A 528 10.80 8.98 6.58
C GLY A 528 11.82 9.56 7.57
N ARG A 529 12.38 10.76 7.32
CA ARG A 529 13.38 11.37 8.23
C ARG A 529 12.79 11.88 9.55
N ALA A 530 11.48 12.11 9.62
CA ALA A 530 10.82 12.67 10.80
C ALA A 530 10.16 11.56 11.64
N PRO A 531 10.68 11.21 12.83
CA PRO A 531 10.06 10.18 13.66
C PRO A 531 8.76 10.63 14.34
N THR A 532 8.51 11.94 14.48
CA THR A 532 7.30 12.48 15.10
C THR A 532 6.56 13.48 14.22
N VAL A 533 5.25 13.65 14.48
CA VAL A 533 4.42 14.67 13.81
C VAL A 533 4.98 16.08 14.04
N HIS A 534 5.55 16.34 15.22
CA HIS A 534 6.19 17.62 15.51
C HIS A 534 7.35 17.88 14.56
N GLU A 535 8.31 16.96 14.47
CA GLU A 535 9.48 17.12 13.60
C GLU A 535 9.07 17.20 12.14
N ALA A 536 8.04 16.45 11.73
CA ALA A 536 7.49 16.55 10.39
C ALA A 536 7.03 17.98 10.09
N ILE A 537 6.23 18.59 10.98
CA ILE A 537 5.76 19.98 10.84
C ILE A 537 6.94 20.95 10.79
N VAL A 538 7.91 20.83 11.70
CA VAL A 538 9.08 21.73 11.77
C VAL A 538 9.93 21.68 10.50
N LEU A 539 9.98 20.54 9.82
CA LEU A 539 10.73 20.37 8.58
C LEU A 539 10.01 20.88 7.32
N HIS A 540 8.73 21.29 7.41
CA HIS A 540 8.04 21.91 6.27
C HIS A 540 8.71 23.24 5.90
N GLY A 541 8.84 23.51 4.60
CA GLY A 541 9.41 24.74 4.08
C GLY A 541 8.68 25.17 2.80
N GLY A 542 9.32 26.04 2.01
CA GLY A 542 8.74 26.53 0.76
C GLY A 542 7.37 27.20 0.99
N GLU A 543 6.35 26.76 0.28
CA GLU A 543 4.97 27.26 0.39
C GLU A 543 4.38 27.06 1.80
N ALA A 544 4.80 26.02 2.52
CA ALA A 544 4.31 25.71 3.86
C ALA A 544 5.01 26.51 4.99
N THR A 545 5.97 27.39 4.66
CA THR A 545 6.76 28.14 5.64
C THR A 545 5.88 28.94 6.62
N ALA A 546 4.88 29.65 6.10
CA ALA A 546 3.99 30.47 6.93
C ALA A 546 3.20 29.60 7.93
N ALA A 547 2.69 28.45 7.50
CA ALA A 547 1.94 27.54 8.37
C ALA A 547 2.82 26.88 9.44
N ARG A 548 4.04 26.48 9.07
CA ARG A 548 5.05 26.01 10.04
C ARG A 548 5.34 27.07 11.08
N ASP A 549 5.61 28.30 10.66
CA ASP A 549 5.99 29.38 11.57
C ASP A 549 4.83 29.75 12.51
N ALA A 550 3.59 29.73 12.01
CA ALA A 550 2.39 29.88 12.83
C ALA A 550 2.26 28.75 13.86
N TYR A 551 2.52 27.50 13.49
CA TYR A 551 2.56 26.37 14.44
C TYR A 551 3.65 26.56 15.51
N LEU A 552 4.85 27.00 15.12
CA LEU A 552 5.96 27.23 16.04
C LEU A 552 5.69 28.40 17.00
N ALA A 553 4.90 29.39 16.58
CA ALA A 553 4.50 30.53 17.40
C ALA A 553 3.43 30.18 18.46
N LEU A 554 2.73 29.05 18.34
CA LEU A 554 1.83 28.56 19.38
C LEU A 554 2.61 28.23 20.67
N ASP A 555 1.95 28.30 21.82
CA ASP A 555 2.51 27.77 23.07
C ASP A 555 2.52 26.23 23.08
N ASP A 556 3.03 25.63 24.16
CA ASP A 556 3.15 24.17 24.27
C ASP A 556 1.79 23.46 24.19
N GLN A 557 0.75 24.03 24.81
CA GLN A 557 -0.60 23.49 24.79
C GLN A 557 -1.23 23.62 23.38
N GLY A 558 -1.02 24.74 22.71
CA GLY A 558 -1.43 24.98 21.34
C GLY A 558 -0.79 23.96 20.39
N ARG A 559 0.53 23.79 20.44
CA ARG A 559 1.24 22.77 19.63
C ARG A 559 0.79 21.34 19.96
N ALA A 560 0.55 21.03 21.24
CA ALA A 560 0.05 19.73 21.67
C ALA A 560 -1.34 19.44 21.11
N SER A 561 -2.24 20.43 21.14
CA SER A 561 -3.61 20.28 20.63
C SER A 561 -3.63 19.88 19.15
N VAL A 562 -2.80 20.51 18.32
CA VAL A 562 -2.66 20.17 16.89
C VAL A 562 -2.13 18.75 16.70
N ARG A 563 -1.15 18.31 17.51
CA ARG A 563 -0.65 16.93 17.47
C ARG A 563 -1.72 15.92 17.88
N VAL A 564 -2.50 16.21 18.92
CA VAL A 564 -3.61 15.36 19.36
C VAL A 564 -4.66 15.21 18.25
N PHE A 565 -5.00 16.31 17.55
CA PHE A 565 -5.86 16.26 16.38
C PHE A 565 -5.26 15.39 15.27
N LEU A 566 -4.02 15.61 14.88
CA LEU A 566 -3.36 14.86 13.80
C LEU A 566 -3.23 13.37 14.12
N THR A 567 -2.93 13.00 15.37
CA THR A 567 -2.87 11.60 15.81
C THR A 567 -4.26 10.94 15.90
N SER A 568 -5.36 11.70 15.79
CA SER A 568 -6.70 11.11 15.62
C SER A 568 -6.95 10.62 14.20
N LEU A 569 -6.16 11.04 13.20
CA LEU A 569 -6.28 10.56 11.83
C LEU A 569 -5.62 9.18 11.73
N SER A 570 -6.41 8.12 11.83
CA SER A 570 -5.94 6.73 12.01
C SER A 570 -6.75 5.77 11.11
N ARG A 571 -6.79 4.48 11.43
CA ARG A 571 -7.68 3.48 10.82
C ARG A 571 -8.43 2.70 11.90
N GLU A 572 -9.43 1.93 11.49
CA GLU A 572 -10.08 0.99 12.39
C GLU A 572 -9.10 -0.10 12.84
N PRO A 573 -9.11 -0.52 14.12
CA PRO A 573 -8.26 -1.62 14.56
C PRO A 573 -8.58 -2.89 13.80
N LYS A 574 -7.57 -3.51 13.20
CA LYS A 574 -7.68 -4.85 12.62
C LYS A 574 -7.00 -5.88 13.52
N LEU A 575 -7.71 -6.98 13.78
CA LEU A 575 -7.10 -8.15 14.39
C LEU A 575 -6.14 -8.78 13.39
N PHE A 576 -4.88 -8.93 13.81
CA PHE A 576 -3.86 -9.63 13.05
C PHE A 576 -3.47 -10.91 13.79
N VAL A 577 -3.49 -12.04 13.09
CA VAL A 577 -3.04 -13.34 13.61
C VAL A 577 -1.65 -13.63 13.01
N PRO A 578 -0.56 -13.48 13.78
CA PRO A 578 0.81 -13.65 13.28
C PRO A 578 1.16 -15.09 12.87
#